data_AF-A0AAW1MS55-F1
#
_entry.id   AF-A0AAW1MS55-F1
#
_cell.length_a   1.000
_cell.length_b   1.000
_cell.length_c   1.000
_cell.angle_alpha   90.00
_cell.angle_beta   90.00
_cell.angle_gamma   90.00
#
_symmetry.space_group_name_H-M   'P 1'
#
loop_
_entity.id
_entity.type
_entity.pdbx_description
1 polymer ?
#
loop_
_entity_poly.entity_id
_entity_poly.type
_entity_poly.pdbx_seq_one_letter_code
_entity_poly.pdbx_strand_id
1 'polypeptide(L)'
;MTTLLSCPPLKLPSKFPRIPISIPLKTTTFTKSTKNSSKFTSFSILGSSRNDAAFDEAAYEANRLTMDAIARESMAESSQRVLGASGGNEDDPNAWKWVIRKRVWDFMEAHNVAQFPRPVHHRIPNFVGAPIAANKLSELEVFTAAKCVKVNPDSPQKQVRFLTLSEGKQLLTPQPRLRTGFFSYGRPIGLDEKLKVDLIVIGSVAVDPKTGARLGKGEGFAELEYGMLRYMGAIDDFTPVITTVHDQQLVDDIPVDKLLIHDVPVDIICTPTRVIFTNTSIPKPQGIYWEKLSPEKLGQIRIFRELKKRIERETGHKLPTGPSEKLPPTAQQKR
;
A
#
# COMPACT_ATOMS: atom_id res chain seq x y z
N MET A 1 -7.04 1.35 13.16
CA MET A 1 -7.02 0.92 11.73
C MET A 1 -6.70 -0.55 11.71
N THR A 2 -7.53 -1.35 11.02
CA THR A 2 -7.27 -2.72 10.49
C THR A 2 -8.58 -3.51 10.27
N THR A 3 -9.71 -2.84 10.09
CA THR A 3 -10.81 -3.49 9.40
C THR A 3 -10.46 -3.51 7.92
N LEU A 4 -10.47 -4.68 7.30
CA LEU A 4 -10.34 -4.78 5.85
C LEU A 4 -11.69 -4.38 5.21
N LEU A 5 -11.62 -3.68 4.10
CA LEU A 5 -12.77 -3.34 3.27
C LEU A 5 -12.76 -4.24 2.04
N SER A 6 -13.86 -4.94 1.82
CA SER A 6 -14.18 -5.58 0.55
C SER A 6 -14.97 -4.59 -0.31
N CYS A 7 -14.38 -4.17 -1.42
CA CYS A 7 -15.06 -3.41 -2.45
C CYS A 7 -15.47 -4.38 -3.57
N PRO A 8 -16.77 -4.56 -3.84
CA PRO A 8 -17.21 -5.36 -4.97
C PRO A 8 -16.78 -4.70 -6.30
N PRO A 9 -16.79 -5.45 -7.40
CA PRO A 9 -16.58 -4.93 -8.75
C PRO A 9 -17.37 -3.64 -8.98
N LEU A 10 -16.76 -2.64 -9.62
CA LEU A 10 -17.50 -1.44 -10.00
C LEU A 10 -18.61 -1.85 -10.98
N LYS A 11 -19.87 -1.68 -10.58
CA LYS A 11 -20.98 -1.57 -11.52
C LYS A 11 -20.86 -0.19 -12.18
N LEU A 12 -19.93 -0.04 -13.11
CA LEU A 12 -19.85 1.17 -13.92
C LEU A 12 -21.20 1.34 -14.61
N PRO A 13 -21.89 2.49 -14.47
CA PRO A 13 -23.06 2.74 -15.29
C PRO A 13 -22.66 2.62 -16.76
N SER A 14 -23.53 2.07 -17.60
CA SER A 14 -23.32 1.75 -19.02
C SER A 14 -22.89 2.93 -19.91
N LYS A 15 -22.69 4.12 -19.32
CA LYS A 15 -22.34 5.39 -19.97
C LYS A 15 -20.91 5.86 -19.72
N PHE A 16 -20.06 5.13 -18.99
CA PHE A 16 -18.63 5.44 -18.99
C PHE A 16 -18.03 5.04 -20.34
N PRO A 17 -17.54 5.98 -21.16
CA PRO A 17 -16.95 5.64 -22.44
C PRO A 17 -15.71 4.80 -22.19
N ARG A 18 -15.73 3.55 -22.64
CA ARG A 18 -14.51 2.76 -22.86
C ARG A 18 -13.78 3.48 -23.99
N ILE A 19 -12.81 4.34 -23.68
CA ILE A 19 -11.93 4.88 -24.70
C ILE A 19 -10.96 3.74 -25.03
N PRO A 20 -11.01 3.14 -26.24
CA PRO A 20 -9.96 2.25 -26.66
C PRO A 20 -8.68 3.08 -26.80
N ILE A 21 -7.64 2.75 -26.03
CA ILE A 21 -6.32 3.34 -26.20
C ILE A 21 -5.70 2.68 -27.44
N SER A 22 -6.07 3.15 -28.63
CA SER A 22 -5.32 2.90 -29.84
C SER A 22 -4.22 3.96 -29.92
N ILE A 23 -2.98 3.57 -29.58
CA ILE A 23 -1.79 4.40 -29.81
C ILE A 23 -1.48 4.31 -31.31
N PRO A 24 -1.56 5.40 -32.09
CA PRO A 24 -1.07 5.36 -33.46
C PRO A 24 0.45 5.47 -33.43
N LEU A 25 1.16 4.46 -33.94
CA LEU A 25 2.54 4.66 -34.41
C LEU A 25 2.49 5.70 -35.53
N LYS A 26 3.13 6.86 -35.33
CA LYS A 26 3.45 7.77 -36.43
C LYS A 26 4.96 7.86 -36.59
N THR A 27 5.41 7.30 -37.70
CA THR A 27 6.66 7.62 -38.38
C THR A 27 6.67 9.08 -38.87
N THR A 28 7.70 9.80 -38.45
CA THR A 28 8.47 10.88 -39.12
C THR A 28 7.73 11.95 -39.95
N THR A 29 7.84 13.23 -39.56
CA THR A 29 8.52 14.33 -40.32
C THR A 29 8.26 15.72 -39.70
N PHE A 30 9.26 16.59 -39.80
CA PHE A 30 9.28 18.00 -39.38
C PHE A 30 8.45 18.89 -40.32
N THR A 31 7.55 19.74 -39.79
CA THR A 31 7.21 21.06 -40.36
C THR A 31 6.62 22.01 -39.31
N LYS A 32 6.90 23.32 -39.48
CA LYS A 32 6.65 24.46 -38.57
C LYS A 32 5.18 24.92 -38.47
N SER A 33 4.85 25.44 -37.27
CA SER A 33 4.01 26.61 -36.94
C SER A 33 2.52 26.65 -37.31
N THR A 34 1.64 26.81 -36.31
CA THR A 34 0.93 28.08 -36.00
C THR A 34 -0.03 27.89 -34.82
N LYS A 35 -0.20 28.97 -34.02
CA LYS A 35 -1.13 29.06 -32.88
C LYS A 35 -2.58 29.05 -33.37
N ASN A 36 -3.47 28.33 -32.69
CA ASN A 36 -4.84 28.82 -32.50
C ASN A 36 -5.53 28.20 -31.28
N SER A 37 -6.07 29.09 -30.44
CA SER A 37 -6.98 28.80 -29.34
C SER A 37 -8.38 28.57 -29.89
N SER A 38 -9.06 27.52 -29.44
CA SER A 38 -10.51 27.43 -29.58
C SER A 38 -11.14 26.85 -28.33
N LYS A 39 -12.15 27.59 -27.87
CA LYS A 39 -12.98 27.38 -26.68
C LYS A 39 -13.81 26.10 -26.88
N PHE A 40 -13.83 25.23 -25.89
CA PHE A 40 -14.83 24.16 -25.82
C PHE A 40 -16.09 24.69 -25.14
N THR A 41 -17.17 24.68 -25.91
CA THR A 41 -18.55 24.99 -25.50
C THR A 41 -19.10 23.91 -24.58
N SER A 42 -19.71 24.34 -23.48
CA SER A 42 -20.45 23.54 -22.51
C SER A 42 -21.72 22.93 -23.13
N PHE A 43 -21.92 21.62 -22.95
CA PHE A 43 -23.21 20.97 -23.16
C PHE A 43 -23.85 20.63 -21.80
N SER A 44 -25.03 21.19 -21.57
CA SER A 44 -25.92 20.86 -20.46
C SER A 44 -26.78 19.64 -20.82
N ILE A 45 -26.82 18.64 -19.93
CA ILE A 45 -27.80 17.54 -19.99
C ILE A 45 -28.73 17.67 -18.78
N LEU A 46 -30.02 17.84 -19.04
CA LEU A 46 -31.08 17.85 -18.04
C LEU A 46 -31.28 16.46 -17.41
N GLY A 47 -31.18 16.43 -16.07
CA GLY A 47 -32.11 15.80 -15.12
C GLY A 47 -32.52 14.33 -15.28
N SER A 48 -31.99 13.48 -14.38
CA SER A 48 -32.84 12.56 -13.61
C SER A 48 -32.31 12.45 -12.18
N SER A 49 -33.17 12.80 -11.22
CA SER A 49 -32.93 12.91 -9.79
C SER A 49 -32.49 11.59 -9.14
N ARG A 50 -31.25 11.57 -8.63
CA ARG A 50 -30.81 10.92 -7.38
C ARG A 50 -29.65 11.75 -6.81
N ASN A 51 -29.65 11.99 -5.49
CA ASN A 51 -28.63 12.75 -4.77
C ASN A 51 -27.27 12.02 -4.80
N ASP A 52 -26.56 12.08 -5.91
CA ASP A 52 -25.12 11.82 -5.96
C ASP A 52 -24.43 13.18 -5.77
N ALA A 53 -24.04 13.48 -4.53
CA ALA A 53 -23.15 14.61 -4.29
C ALA A 53 -21.89 14.38 -5.13
N ALA A 54 -21.63 15.27 -6.10
CA ALA A 54 -20.46 15.17 -6.95
C ALA A 54 -19.21 15.11 -6.05
N PHE A 55 -18.38 14.09 -6.25
CA PHE A 55 -17.14 13.90 -5.50
C PHE A 55 -16.20 15.09 -5.74
N ASP A 56 -16.00 15.91 -4.71
CA ASP A 56 -15.08 17.04 -4.76
C ASP A 56 -13.64 16.55 -4.59
N GLU A 57 -12.99 16.29 -5.72
CA GLU A 57 -11.61 15.83 -5.79
C GLU A 57 -10.61 16.83 -5.17
N ALA A 58 -10.87 18.14 -5.32
CA ALA A 58 -9.99 19.19 -4.82
C ALA A 58 -10.05 19.27 -3.28
N ALA A 59 -11.25 19.24 -2.71
CA ALA A 59 -11.43 19.20 -1.26
C ALA A 59 -10.89 17.91 -0.64
N TYR A 60 -11.05 16.77 -1.34
CA TYR A 60 -10.47 15.49 -0.92
C TYR A 60 -8.94 15.56 -0.87
N GLU A 61 -8.31 16.02 -1.95
CA GLU A 61 -6.86 16.13 -2.04
C GLU A 61 -6.33 17.11 -0.99
N ALA A 62 -6.99 18.26 -0.80
CA ALA A 62 -6.63 19.24 0.22
C ALA A 62 -6.71 18.68 1.65
N ASN A 63 -7.77 17.94 1.97
CA ASN A 63 -7.93 17.32 3.28
C ASN A 63 -6.91 16.19 3.51
N ARG A 64 -6.64 15.37 2.47
CA ARG A 64 -5.58 14.35 2.51
C ARG A 64 -4.22 14.98 2.73
N LEU A 65 -3.89 16.03 1.95
CA LEU A 65 -2.69 16.85 2.07
C LEU A 65 -2.49 17.40 3.48
N THR A 66 -3.56 17.93 4.08
CA THR A 66 -3.53 18.52 5.42
C THR A 66 -3.30 17.45 6.48
N MET A 67 -4.00 16.32 6.42
CA MET A 67 -3.80 15.21 7.36
C MET A 67 -2.42 14.56 7.17
N ASP A 68 -1.95 14.46 5.93
CA ASP A 68 -0.59 14.03 5.61
C ASP A 68 0.45 15.00 6.17
N ALA A 69 0.14 16.29 6.18
CA ALA A 69 1.00 17.31 6.78
C ALA A 69 1.05 17.20 8.30
N ILE A 70 -0.08 17.01 8.97
CA ILE A 70 -0.14 16.77 10.41
C ILE A 70 0.58 15.48 10.78
N ALA A 71 0.37 14.40 10.00
CA ALA A 71 1.08 13.14 10.21
C ALA A 71 2.59 13.31 10.00
N ARG A 72 2.99 14.11 9.02
CA ARG A 72 4.40 14.43 8.75
C ARG A 72 5.00 15.27 9.85
N GLU A 73 4.33 16.31 10.35
CA GLU A 73 4.80 17.13 11.47
C GLU A 73 4.94 16.28 12.74
N SER A 74 3.93 15.47 13.04
CA SER A 74 3.98 14.52 14.16
C SER A 74 5.11 13.50 14.01
N MET A 75 5.36 12.99 12.80
CA MET A 75 6.48 12.08 12.51
C MET A 75 7.84 12.80 12.49
N ALA A 76 7.91 14.05 12.03
CA ALA A 76 9.13 14.85 12.00
C ALA A 76 9.54 15.29 13.40
N GLU A 77 8.59 15.67 14.26
CA GLU A 77 8.82 15.89 15.69
C GLU A 77 9.27 14.59 16.38
N SER A 78 8.69 13.45 16.00
CA SER A 78 9.10 12.14 16.50
C SER A 78 10.48 11.75 16.00
N SER A 79 10.80 12.08 14.75
CA SER A 79 12.11 11.85 14.15
C SER A 79 13.16 12.78 14.74
N GLN A 80 12.85 14.05 15.00
CA GLN A 80 13.74 14.98 15.72
C GLN A 80 13.92 14.58 17.18
N ARG A 81 12.90 14.03 17.85
CA ARG A 81 13.07 13.45 19.20
C ARG A 81 13.80 12.12 19.19
N VAL A 82 13.63 11.29 18.16
CA VAL A 82 14.42 10.07 17.98
C VAL A 82 15.87 10.47 17.70
N LEU A 83 16.14 11.34 16.73
CA LEU A 83 17.49 11.85 16.42
C LEU A 83 18.12 12.62 17.60
N GLY A 84 17.33 13.41 18.34
CA GLY A 84 17.79 14.13 19.54
C GLY A 84 17.95 13.26 20.79
N ALA A 85 17.28 12.10 20.85
CA ALA A 85 17.51 11.05 21.84
C ALA A 85 18.40 9.92 21.30
N SER A 86 18.94 10.08 20.09
CA SER A 86 19.85 9.14 19.42
C SER A 86 21.22 9.80 19.28
N GLY A 87 21.99 9.79 20.36
CA GLY A 87 23.17 8.94 20.23
C GLY A 87 22.61 7.56 19.91
N GLY A 88 22.63 7.16 18.63
CA GLY A 88 21.95 5.95 18.18
C GLY A 88 22.34 4.80 19.11
N ASN A 89 21.36 4.11 19.68
CA ASN A 89 21.66 2.84 20.33
C ASN A 89 22.16 1.93 19.22
N GLU A 90 23.48 1.73 19.14
CA GLU A 90 24.13 0.73 18.28
C GLU A 90 23.56 -0.68 18.53
N ASP A 91 22.85 -0.87 19.64
CA ASP A 91 22.19 -2.09 20.07
C ASP A 91 20.76 -2.34 19.51
N ASP A 92 20.17 -1.46 18.67
CA ASP A 92 18.88 -1.79 18.02
C ASP A 92 19.10 -2.83 16.89
N PRO A 93 18.61 -4.08 17.04
CA PRO A 93 18.80 -5.12 16.03
C PRO A 93 18.16 -4.77 14.66
N ASN A 94 17.27 -3.78 14.60
CA ASN A 94 16.61 -3.32 13.38
C ASN A 94 17.19 -2.00 12.82
N ALA A 95 18.25 -1.44 13.41
CA ALA A 95 18.85 -0.17 12.97
C ALA A 95 19.22 -0.20 11.47
N TRP A 96 19.69 -1.35 10.97
CA TRP A 96 20.05 -1.55 9.56
C TRP A 96 18.87 -1.29 8.60
N LYS A 97 17.63 -1.65 9.00
CA LYS A 97 16.44 -1.40 8.17
C LYS A 97 16.23 0.10 7.97
N TRP A 98 16.51 0.91 8.98
CA TRP A 98 16.37 2.36 8.90
C TRP A 98 17.42 2.99 7.98
N VAL A 99 18.68 2.50 8.03
CA VAL A 99 19.77 2.98 7.15
C VAL A 99 19.37 2.86 5.67
N ILE A 100 18.88 1.70 5.25
CA ILE A 100 18.45 1.48 3.86
C ILE A 100 17.25 2.35 3.51
N ARG A 101 16.23 2.41 4.37
CA ARG A 101 15.04 3.25 4.13
C ARG A 101 15.41 4.72 3.96
N LYS A 102 16.24 5.25 4.87
CA LYS A 102 16.69 6.64 4.83
C LYS A 102 17.44 6.94 3.54
N ARG A 103 18.39 6.07 3.16
CA ARG A 103 19.14 6.21 1.90
C ARG A 103 18.20 6.30 0.69
N VAL A 104 17.22 5.40 0.60
CA VAL A 104 16.27 5.40 -0.53
C VAL A 104 15.35 6.63 -0.49
N TRP A 105 14.81 7.00 0.67
CA TRP A 105 14.00 8.21 0.81
C TRP A 105 14.76 9.47 0.41
N ASP A 106 15.97 9.65 0.94
CA ASP A 106 16.83 10.79 0.64
C ASP A 106 17.15 10.86 -0.85
N PHE A 107 17.47 9.71 -1.47
CA PHE A 107 17.73 9.64 -2.91
C PHE A 107 16.50 10.05 -3.72
N MET A 108 15.32 9.53 -3.40
CA MET A 108 14.09 9.82 -4.14
C MET A 108 13.68 11.30 -4.03
N GLU A 109 13.88 11.92 -2.86
CA GLU A 109 13.64 13.34 -2.65
C GLU A 109 14.65 14.21 -3.42
N ALA A 110 15.95 13.92 -3.29
CA ALA A 110 17.03 14.70 -3.89
C ALA A 110 16.99 14.68 -5.42
N HIS A 111 16.57 13.56 -6.02
CA HIS A 111 16.52 13.40 -7.48
C HIS A 111 15.13 13.66 -8.08
N ASN A 112 14.17 14.17 -7.29
CA ASN A 112 12.79 14.43 -7.73
C ASN A 112 12.10 13.21 -8.39
N VAL A 113 12.49 12.00 -7.98
CA VAL A 113 11.79 10.76 -8.34
C VAL A 113 10.47 10.67 -7.56
N ALA A 114 10.48 11.17 -6.31
CA ALA A 114 9.33 11.19 -5.44
C ALA A 114 8.19 12.06 -6.00
N GLN A 115 6.98 11.51 -5.98
CA GLN A 115 5.74 12.22 -6.28
C GLN A 115 4.97 12.50 -4.99
N PHE A 116 4.02 13.43 -5.05
CA PHE A 116 3.15 13.72 -3.90
C PHE A 116 2.41 12.43 -3.45
N PRO A 117 2.31 12.11 -2.15
CA PRO A 117 2.66 12.93 -0.97
C PRO A 117 4.16 13.00 -0.66
N ARG A 118 4.64 14.24 -0.45
CA ARG A 118 6.03 14.55 -0.03
C ARG A 118 6.07 15.22 1.37
N PRO A 119 7.20 15.11 2.09
CA PRO A 119 8.33 14.23 1.81
C PRO A 119 7.97 12.76 2.06
N VAL A 120 8.70 11.84 1.42
CA VAL A 120 8.43 10.40 1.45
C VAL A 120 8.94 9.69 2.70
N HIS A 121 9.73 10.36 3.55
CA HIS A 121 10.20 9.79 4.81
C HIS A 121 9.04 9.26 5.65
N HIS A 122 9.22 8.06 6.20
CA HIS A 122 8.20 7.31 6.95
C HIS A 122 6.97 6.88 6.13
N ARG A 123 7.03 6.96 4.79
CA ARG A 123 5.97 6.55 3.86
C ARG A 123 6.48 5.50 2.88
N ILE A 124 5.54 4.80 2.26
CA ILE A 124 5.83 4.12 1.00
C ILE A 124 5.94 5.22 -0.07
N PRO A 125 7.11 5.41 -0.71
CA PRO A 125 7.31 6.53 -1.64
C PRO A 125 6.38 6.42 -2.84
N ASN A 126 5.65 7.50 -3.14
CA ASN A 126 5.05 7.63 -4.46
C ASN A 126 6.13 8.09 -5.45
N PHE A 127 6.02 7.71 -6.72
CA PHE A 127 7.10 7.90 -7.69
C PHE A 127 6.63 8.21 -9.11
N VAL A 128 7.49 8.87 -9.88
CA VAL A 128 7.29 9.07 -11.32
C VAL A 128 7.21 7.72 -12.02
N GLY A 129 6.13 7.50 -12.78
CA GLY A 129 5.91 6.23 -13.47
C GLY A 129 5.19 5.16 -12.65
N ALA A 130 4.66 5.46 -11.46
CA ALA A 130 3.81 4.52 -10.71
C ALA A 130 2.65 3.93 -11.54
N PRO A 131 1.94 4.69 -12.41
CA PRO A 131 0.94 4.09 -13.29
C PRO A 131 1.51 3.11 -14.33
N ILE A 132 2.73 3.33 -14.81
CA ILE A 132 3.40 2.45 -15.78
C ILE A 132 3.73 1.11 -15.13
N ALA A 133 4.29 1.15 -13.91
CA ALA A 133 4.56 -0.05 -13.12
C ALA A 133 3.26 -0.81 -12.80
N ALA A 134 2.17 -0.10 -12.50
CA ALA A 134 0.86 -0.70 -12.27
C ALA A 134 0.27 -1.35 -13.54
N ASN A 135 0.46 -0.76 -14.72
CA ASN A 135 0.00 -1.34 -15.98
C ASN A 135 0.76 -2.65 -16.31
N LYS A 136 2.08 -2.69 -16.08
CA LYS A 136 2.86 -3.94 -16.21
C LYS A 136 2.36 -5.02 -15.26
N LEU A 137 1.98 -4.64 -14.03
CA LEU A 137 1.36 -5.58 -13.08
C LEU A 137 0.04 -6.13 -13.63
N SER A 138 -0.81 -5.29 -14.25
CA SER A 138 -2.08 -5.77 -14.81
C SER A 138 -1.94 -6.70 -16.00
N GLU A 139 -0.81 -6.66 -16.70
CA GLU A 139 -0.50 -7.56 -17.82
C GLU A 139 -0.06 -8.96 -17.37
N LEU A 140 0.22 -9.15 -16.08
CA LEU A 140 0.65 -10.46 -15.55
C LEU A 140 -0.51 -11.46 -15.55
N GLU A 141 -0.23 -12.70 -15.95
CA GLU A 141 -1.21 -13.79 -15.95
C GLU A 141 -1.88 -13.95 -14.56
N VAL A 142 -1.08 -13.92 -13.50
CA VAL A 142 -1.56 -14.00 -12.11
C VAL A 142 -2.56 -12.89 -11.77
N PHE A 143 -2.41 -11.69 -12.35
CA PHE A 143 -3.38 -10.60 -12.15
C PHE A 143 -4.61 -10.77 -13.03
N THR A 144 -4.42 -11.09 -14.31
CA THR A 144 -5.54 -11.28 -15.26
C THR A 144 -6.49 -12.39 -14.80
N ALA A 145 -5.95 -13.49 -14.26
CA ALA A 145 -6.73 -14.63 -13.76
C ALA A 145 -7.37 -14.38 -12.37
N ALA A 146 -6.87 -13.40 -11.60
CA ALA A 146 -7.36 -13.14 -10.26
C ALA A 146 -8.81 -12.63 -10.23
N LYS A 147 -9.57 -13.11 -9.25
CA LYS A 147 -10.92 -12.66 -8.92
C LYS A 147 -10.93 -11.74 -7.71
N CYS A 148 -10.02 -11.97 -6.75
CA CYS A 148 -9.87 -11.18 -5.54
C CYS A 148 -8.42 -10.76 -5.34
N VAL A 149 -8.19 -9.45 -5.26
CA VAL A 149 -6.85 -8.86 -5.12
C VAL A 149 -6.81 -8.04 -3.85
N LYS A 150 -5.82 -8.32 -2.98
CA LYS A 150 -5.53 -7.45 -1.84
C LYS A 150 -4.54 -6.38 -2.24
N VAL A 151 -4.86 -5.10 -2.05
CA VAL A 151 -3.96 -3.99 -2.34
C VAL A 151 -3.87 -3.08 -1.12
N ASN A 152 -2.66 -2.71 -0.72
CA ASN A 152 -2.44 -1.73 0.34
C ASN A 152 -2.97 -0.33 -0.06
N PRO A 153 -3.29 0.55 0.92
CA PRO A 153 -3.94 1.84 0.64
C PRO A 153 -2.95 2.94 0.20
N ASP A 154 -1.65 2.62 0.09
CA ASP A 154 -0.59 3.59 -0.17
C ASP A 154 -0.78 4.30 -1.54
N SER A 155 -0.32 5.55 -1.63
CA SER A 155 -0.43 6.40 -2.81
C SER A 155 0.13 5.79 -4.11
N PRO A 156 1.34 5.18 -4.16
CA PRO A 156 1.85 4.56 -5.39
C PRO A 156 0.96 3.43 -5.93
N GLN A 157 0.09 2.86 -5.11
CA GLN A 157 -0.79 1.75 -5.49
C GLN A 157 -2.20 2.21 -5.90
N LYS A 158 -2.45 3.53 -5.97
CA LYS A 158 -3.75 4.08 -6.42
C LYS A 158 -4.18 3.50 -7.77
N GLN A 159 -3.25 3.42 -8.73
CA GLN A 159 -3.54 2.87 -10.05
C GLN A 159 -3.84 1.36 -10.01
N VAL A 160 -3.13 0.58 -9.18
CA VAL A 160 -3.41 -0.85 -9.03
C VAL A 160 -4.84 -1.07 -8.52
N ARG A 161 -5.26 -0.31 -7.49
CA ARG A 161 -6.63 -0.38 -6.97
C ARG A 161 -7.67 -0.02 -8.03
N PHE A 162 -7.39 1.00 -8.84
CA PHE A 162 -8.23 1.38 -9.96
C PHE A 162 -8.36 0.23 -10.98
N LEU A 163 -7.24 -0.35 -11.40
CA LEU A 163 -7.20 -1.46 -12.37
C LEU A 163 -7.99 -2.66 -11.85
N THR A 164 -7.76 -3.08 -10.59
CA THR A 164 -8.52 -4.16 -9.93
C THR A 164 -10.03 -3.94 -10.02
N LEU A 165 -10.49 -2.74 -9.66
CA LEU A 165 -11.92 -2.42 -9.68
C LEU A 165 -12.48 -2.32 -11.10
N SER A 166 -11.71 -1.75 -12.03
CA SER A 166 -12.13 -1.53 -13.43
C SER A 166 -12.23 -2.82 -14.23
N GLU A 167 -11.44 -3.83 -13.89
CA GLU A 167 -11.50 -5.18 -14.48
C GLU A 167 -12.54 -6.09 -13.80
N GLY A 168 -13.35 -5.52 -12.92
CA GLY A 168 -14.44 -6.24 -12.28
C GLY A 168 -13.98 -7.28 -11.26
N LYS A 169 -12.81 -7.09 -10.65
CA LYS A 169 -12.27 -7.93 -9.58
C LYS A 169 -12.72 -7.40 -8.22
N GLN A 170 -12.79 -8.29 -7.23
CA GLN A 170 -12.98 -7.90 -5.83
C GLN A 170 -11.69 -7.27 -5.31
N LEU A 171 -11.78 -6.06 -4.76
CA LEU A 171 -10.66 -5.38 -4.12
C LEU A 171 -10.76 -5.53 -2.60
N LEU A 172 -9.72 -6.09 -1.99
CA LEU A 172 -9.53 -6.10 -0.54
C LEU A 172 -8.49 -5.04 -0.16
N THR A 173 -8.86 -4.10 0.70
CA THR A 173 -7.93 -3.03 1.15
C THR A 173 -8.11 -2.72 2.63
N PRO A 174 -7.03 -2.47 3.38
CA PRO A 174 -7.13 -1.91 4.72
C PRO A 174 -7.93 -0.61 4.72
N GLN A 175 -8.79 -0.43 5.72
CA GLN A 175 -9.53 0.81 5.90
C GLN A 175 -8.58 1.93 6.36
N PRO A 176 -8.35 2.99 5.55
CA PRO A 176 -7.60 4.15 5.99
C PRO A 176 -8.37 4.93 7.07
N ARG A 177 -7.69 5.85 7.77
CA ARG A 177 -8.29 6.68 8.84
C ARG A 177 -9.44 7.53 8.30
N LEU A 178 -9.31 8.00 7.07
CA LEU A 178 -10.34 8.75 6.35
C LEU A 178 -11.19 7.81 5.49
N ARG A 179 -12.50 7.73 5.75
CA ARG A 179 -13.46 7.07 4.85
C ARG A 179 -13.90 8.05 3.76
N THR A 180 -13.02 8.29 2.80
CA THR A 180 -13.25 9.24 1.72
C THR A 180 -12.87 8.62 0.37
N GLY A 181 -13.46 9.11 -0.72
CA GLY A 181 -13.31 8.48 -2.04
C GLY A 181 -13.88 7.05 -2.06
N PHE A 182 -13.28 6.15 -2.84
CA PHE A 182 -13.81 4.79 -3.00
C PHE A 182 -13.87 3.98 -1.68
N PHE A 183 -13.10 4.35 -0.66
CA PHE A 183 -13.12 3.73 0.67
C PHE A 183 -14.44 3.92 1.43
N SER A 184 -15.30 4.87 1.02
CA SER A 184 -16.65 5.01 1.58
C SER A 184 -17.62 3.93 1.10
N TYR A 185 -17.35 3.29 -0.05
CA TYR A 185 -18.22 2.28 -0.65
C TYR A 185 -17.84 0.84 -0.27
N GLY A 186 -16.68 0.65 0.37
CA GLY A 186 -16.22 -0.67 0.80
C GLY A 186 -17.04 -1.20 1.98
N ARG A 187 -17.42 -2.48 1.91
CA ARG A 187 -18.02 -3.21 3.04
C ARG A 187 -16.91 -3.70 3.98
N PRO A 188 -16.97 -3.38 5.29
CA PRO A 188 -16.11 -4.01 6.29
C PRO A 188 -16.25 -5.53 6.28
N ILE A 189 -15.14 -6.25 6.26
CA ILE A 189 -15.13 -7.71 6.44
C ILE A 189 -14.75 -8.08 7.86
N GLY A 190 -15.41 -9.11 8.39
CA GLY A 190 -15.11 -9.70 9.69
C GLY A 190 -14.07 -10.83 9.59
N LEU A 191 -13.57 -11.26 10.75
CA LEU A 191 -12.58 -12.35 10.86
C LEU A 191 -13.12 -13.72 10.43
N ASP A 192 -14.44 -13.90 10.43
CA ASP A 192 -15.12 -15.15 10.08
C ASP A 192 -15.55 -15.22 8.60
N GLU A 193 -15.27 -14.17 7.80
CA GLU A 193 -15.61 -14.20 6.39
C GLU A 193 -14.75 -15.22 5.64
N LYS A 194 -15.42 -16.12 4.91
CA LYS A 194 -14.77 -17.07 4.01
C LYS A 194 -14.45 -16.38 2.70
N LEU A 195 -13.19 -16.02 2.53
CA LEU A 195 -12.68 -15.35 1.33
C LEU A 195 -11.39 -16.03 0.88
N LYS A 196 -11.12 -16.01 -0.43
CA LYS A 196 -9.83 -16.39 -1.02
C LYS A 196 -9.25 -15.14 -1.67
N VAL A 197 -8.03 -14.78 -1.32
CA VAL A 197 -7.27 -13.74 -2.02
C VAL A 197 -6.34 -14.44 -2.99
N ASP A 198 -6.42 -14.05 -4.27
CA ASP A 198 -5.65 -14.69 -5.33
C ASP A 198 -4.24 -14.09 -5.46
N LEU A 199 -4.07 -12.81 -5.13
CA LEU A 199 -2.76 -12.17 -5.03
C LEU A 199 -2.78 -10.96 -4.08
N ILE A 200 -1.59 -10.63 -3.55
CA ILE A 200 -1.36 -9.48 -2.68
C ILE A 200 -0.46 -8.47 -3.39
N VAL A 201 -0.85 -7.21 -3.40
CA VAL A 201 -0.01 -6.09 -3.83
C VAL A 201 0.41 -5.26 -2.62
N ILE A 202 1.69 -5.28 -2.31
CA ILE A 202 2.28 -4.67 -1.11
C ILE A 202 3.20 -3.50 -1.45
N GLY A 203 3.14 -2.45 -0.63
CA GLY A 203 4.00 -1.28 -0.77
C GLY A 203 5.39 -1.53 -0.22
N SER A 204 6.40 -0.95 -0.86
CA SER A 204 7.82 -1.11 -0.49
C SER A 204 8.54 0.22 -0.52
N VAL A 205 9.46 0.42 0.43
CA VAL A 205 10.49 1.46 0.37
C VAL A 205 11.66 0.96 -0.47
N ALA A 206 12.12 -0.26 -0.19
CA ALA A 206 13.24 -0.90 -0.88
C ALA A 206 12.96 -2.39 -1.12
N VAL A 207 13.47 -2.93 -2.23
CA VAL A 207 13.29 -4.34 -2.60
C VAL A 207 14.56 -4.86 -3.25
N ASP A 208 14.98 -6.07 -2.86
CA ASP A 208 16.07 -6.78 -3.51
C ASP A 208 15.55 -7.62 -4.69
N PRO A 209 15.97 -7.35 -5.93
CA PRO A 209 15.50 -8.07 -7.11
C PRO A 209 16.02 -9.50 -7.21
N LYS A 210 17.10 -9.86 -6.52
CA LYS A 210 17.69 -11.21 -6.52
C LYS A 210 17.03 -12.10 -5.48
N THR A 211 16.74 -11.56 -4.31
CA THR A 211 16.26 -12.35 -3.16
C THR A 211 14.77 -12.21 -2.90
N GLY A 212 14.13 -11.15 -3.40
CA GLY A 212 12.76 -10.77 -3.05
C GLY A 212 12.62 -10.22 -1.63
N ALA A 213 13.72 -9.96 -0.93
CA ALA A 213 13.70 -9.29 0.36
C ALA A 213 13.13 -7.87 0.21
N ARG A 214 12.27 -7.45 1.15
CA ARG A 214 11.54 -6.18 1.07
C ARG A 214 11.62 -5.43 2.39
N LEU A 215 11.75 -4.11 2.30
CA LEU A 215 11.55 -3.19 3.42
C LEU A 215 10.32 -2.32 3.18
N GLY A 216 9.33 -2.41 4.07
CA GLY A 216 8.24 -1.43 4.16
C GLY A 216 8.66 -0.15 4.91
N LYS A 217 7.71 0.75 5.19
CA LYS A 217 7.95 2.03 5.89
C LYS A 217 8.34 1.93 7.37
N GLY A 218 8.22 0.75 7.98
CA GLY A 218 8.69 0.46 9.35
C GLY A 218 7.62 0.28 10.41
N GLU A 219 6.34 0.49 10.10
CA GLU A 219 5.26 0.34 11.08
C GLU A 219 4.72 -1.10 11.22
N GLY A 220 5.14 -2.06 10.39
CA GLY A 220 4.69 -3.47 10.51
C GLY A 220 3.23 -3.74 10.14
N PHE A 221 2.46 -2.75 9.68
CA PHE A 221 1.03 -2.93 9.39
C PHE A 221 0.77 -3.90 8.23
N ALA A 222 1.63 -3.90 7.20
CA ALA A 222 1.43 -4.78 6.06
C ALA A 222 1.71 -6.25 6.42
N GLU A 223 2.68 -6.48 7.28
CA GLU A 223 3.02 -7.79 7.85
C GLU A 223 1.90 -8.30 8.76
N LEU A 224 1.30 -7.41 9.56
CA LEU A 224 0.11 -7.72 10.35
C LEU A 224 -1.10 -8.10 9.48
N GLU A 225 -1.39 -7.31 8.44
CA GLU A 225 -2.46 -7.61 7.49
C GLU A 225 -2.25 -8.97 6.81
N TYR A 226 -1.01 -9.28 6.42
CA TYR A 226 -0.65 -10.57 5.88
C TYR A 226 -0.92 -11.70 6.89
N GLY A 227 -0.43 -11.56 8.13
CA GLY A 227 -0.65 -12.54 9.20
C GLY A 227 -2.13 -12.76 9.52
N MET A 228 -2.96 -11.72 9.44
CA MET A 228 -4.41 -11.83 9.60
C MET A 228 -5.05 -12.64 8.46
N LEU A 229 -4.68 -12.36 7.21
CA LEU A 229 -5.18 -13.12 6.07
C LEU A 229 -4.75 -14.59 6.12
N ARG A 230 -3.53 -14.87 6.61
CA ARG A 230 -3.07 -16.24 6.90
C ARG A 230 -3.94 -16.91 7.94
N TYR A 231 -4.18 -16.23 9.06
CA TYR A 231 -5.04 -16.75 10.13
C TYR A 231 -6.46 -17.06 9.65
N MET A 232 -7.02 -16.22 8.77
CA MET A 232 -8.35 -16.43 8.18
C MET A 232 -8.39 -17.57 7.14
N GLY A 233 -7.25 -18.18 6.80
CA GLY A 233 -7.16 -19.15 5.70
C GLY A 233 -7.40 -18.53 4.32
N ALA A 234 -7.34 -17.20 4.21
CA ALA A 234 -7.62 -16.47 2.99
C ALA A 234 -6.45 -16.51 1.99
N ILE A 235 -5.24 -16.74 2.48
CA ILE A 235 -4.00 -16.86 1.72
C ILE A 235 -3.16 -18.04 2.22
N ASP A 236 -2.32 -18.56 1.33
CA ASP A 236 -1.41 -19.69 1.54
C ASP A 236 -0.01 -19.36 0.98
N ASP A 237 0.92 -20.32 1.04
CA ASP A 237 2.32 -20.09 0.63
C ASP A 237 2.44 -19.82 -0.88
N PHE A 238 1.47 -20.31 -1.64
CA PHE A 238 1.40 -20.16 -3.10
C PHE A 238 0.76 -18.85 -3.54
N THR A 239 0.09 -18.12 -2.64
CA THR A 239 -0.53 -16.83 -2.95
C THR A 239 0.56 -15.82 -3.33
N PRO A 240 0.61 -15.31 -4.57
CA PRO A 240 1.65 -14.41 -5.03
C PRO A 240 1.64 -13.06 -4.30
N VAL A 241 2.81 -12.56 -3.95
CA VAL A 241 3.04 -11.24 -3.38
C VAL A 241 3.79 -10.39 -4.41
N ILE A 242 3.15 -9.32 -4.86
CA ILE A 242 3.66 -8.44 -5.90
C ILE A 242 3.91 -7.05 -5.32
N THR A 243 4.92 -6.36 -5.79
CA THR A 243 5.15 -4.94 -5.46
C THR A 243 5.38 -4.10 -6.70
N THR A 244 4.89 -2.86 -6.66
CA THR A 244 5.14 -1.83 -7.67
C THR A 244 6.07 -0.78 -7.06
N VAL A 245 7.26 -0.60 -7.63
CA VAL A 245 8.29 0.32 -7.13
C VAL A 245 8.98 1.03 -8.29
N HIS A 246 9.67 2.14 -8.01
CA HIS A 246 10.59 2.73 -8.97
C HIS A 246 11.88 1.89 -9.09
N ASP A 247 12.58 1.96 -10.22
CA ASP A 247 13.86 1.26 -10.43
C ASP A 247 14.92 1.63 -9.38
N GLN A 248 14.86 2.86 -8.85
CA GLN A 248 15.76 3.38 -7.80
C GLN A 248 15.43 2.87 -6.39
N GLN A 249 14.34 2.14 -6.24
CA GLN A 249 14.00 1.43 -5.00
C GLN A 249 14.48 -0.03 -5.03
N LEU A 250 15.06 -0.48 -6.15
CA LEU A 250 15.78 -1.74 -6.22
C LEU A 250 17.14 -1.57 -5.54
N VAL A 251 17.42 -2.39 -4.54
CA VAL A 251 18.67 -2.39 -3.77
C VAL A 251 19.26 -3.79 -3.74
N ASP A 252 20.53 -3.95 -3.43
CA ASP A 252 21.22 -5.26 -3.42
C ASP A 252 21.89 -5.58 -2.07
N ASP A 253 21.55 -4.82 -1.02
CA ASP A 253 22.18 -4.85 0.28
C ASP A 253 21.19 -5.11 1.44
N ILE A 254 20.06 -5.78 1.17
CA ILE A 254 19.16 -6.24 2.24
C ILE A 254 19.71 -7.56 2.81
N PRO A 255 20.20 -7.59 4.07
CA PRO A 255 20.70 -8.81 4.70
C PRO A 255 19.56 -9.79 5.00
N VAL A 256 19.42 -10.82 4.16
CA VAL A 256 18.36 -11.85 4.25
C VAL A 256 18.40 -12.58 5.61
N ASP A 257 19.59 -12.84 6.14
CA ASP A 257 19.83 -13.49 7.43
C ASP A 257 19.33 -12.67 8.64
N LYS A 258 19.16 -11.35 8.46
CA LYS A 258 18.63 -10.44 9.50
C LYS A 258 17.15 -10.14 9.34
N LEU A 259 16.48 -10.72 8.36
CA LEU A 259 15.02 -10.60 8.23
C LEU A 259 14.33 -11.28 9.40
N LEU A 260 13.25 -10.66 9.85
CA LEU A 260 12.40 -11.22 10.89
C LEU A 260 11.43 -12.21 10.25
N ILE A 261 11.00 -13.21 11.02
CA ILE A 261 10.07 -14.25 10.58
C ILE A 261 8.73 -13.72 10.02
N HIS A 262 8.37 -12.47 10.36
CA HIS A 262 7.17 -11.81 9.88
C HIS A 262 7.40 -10.87 8.69
N ASP A 263 8.64 -10.64 8.27
CA ASP A 263 8.92 -9.82 7.09
C ASP A 263 8.42 -10.57 5.84
N VAL A 264 7.48 -9.96 5.11
CA VAL A 264 6.85 -10.58 3.93
C VAL A 264 7.73 -10.34 2.70
N PRO A 265 8.30 -11.40 2.08
CA PRO A 265 9.05 -11.28 0.82
C PRO A 265 8.11 -11.03 -0.37
N VAL A 266 8.67 -10.67 -1.51
CA VAL A 266 7.92 -10.48 -2.76
C VAL A 266 8.36 -11.47 -3.83
N ASP A 267 7.38 -12.01 -4.55
CA ASP A 267 7.57 -12.97 -5.64
C ASP A 267 7.80 -12.24 -6.97
N ILE A 268 7.13 -11.10 -7.17
CA ILE A 268 7.18 -10.32 -8.42
C ILE A 268 7.36 -8.83 -8.12
N ILE A 269 8.26 -8.19 -8.85
CA ILE A 269 8.53 -6.76 -8.77
C ILE A 269 8.22 -6.12 -10.12
N CYS A 270 7.34 -5.13 -10.12
CA CYS A 270 7.03 -4.33 -11.31
C CYS A 270 7.64 -2.94 -11.14
N THR A 271 8.53 -2.56 -12.05
CA THR A 271 9.05 -1.19 -12.18
C THR A 271 8.54 -0.56 -13.48
N PRO A 272 8.64 0.77 -13.66
CA PRO A 272 8.31 1.39 -14.94
C PRO A 272 9.04 0.76 -16.14
N THR A 273 10.25 0.23 -15.95
CA THR A 273 11.06 -0.32 -17.04
C THR A 273 10.89 -1.84 -17.24
N ARG A 274 10.64 -2.61 -16.17
CA ARG A 274 10.68 -4.08 -16.25
C ARG A 274 9.82 -4.79 -15.20
N VAL A 275 9.59 -6.08 -15.45
CA VAL A 275 9.03 -7.03 -14.48
C VAL A 275 10.16 -7.99 -14.08
N ILE A 276 10.27 -8.27 -12.79
CA ILE A 276 11.28 -9.17 -12.22
C ILE A 276 10.58 -10.23 -11.39
N PHE A 277 10.83 -11.50 -11.70
CA PHE A 277 10.42 -12.64 -10.89
C PHE A 277 11.60 -13.02 -9.98
N THR A 278 11.40 -12.93 -8.67
CA THR A 278 12.50 -13.05 -7.69
C THR A 278 12.87 -14.51 -7.43
N ASN A 279 11.93 -15.43 -7.65
CA ASN A 279 12.04 -16.84 -7.26
C ASN A 279 12.54 -16.97 -5.81
N THR A 280 12.01 -16.11 -4.92
CA THR A 280 12.48 -15.97 -3.55
C THR A 280 12.44 -17.30 -2.81
N SER A 281 13.54 -17.63 -2.12
CA SER A 281 13.61 -18.75 -1.19
C SER A 281 13.27 -18.34 0.25
N ILE A 282 12.91 -17.08 0.48
CA ILE A 282 12.58 -16.57 1.81
C ILE A 282 11.18 -17.11 2.17
N PRO A 283 11.02 -17.79 3.31
CA PRO A 283 9.74 -18.35 3.70
C PRO A 283 8.74 -17.23 3.98
N LYS A 284 7.50 -17.41 3.49
CA LYS A 284 6.41 -16.49 3.80
C LYS A 284 5.95 -16.68 5.26
N PRO A 285 5.52 -15.60 5.95
CA PRO A 285 4.98 -15.70 7.30
C PRO A 285 3.83 -16.70 7.41
N GLN A 286 3.77 -17.45 8.51
CA GLN A 286 2.76 -18.51 8.68
C GLN A 286 1.49 -18.04 9.38
N GLY A 287 1.50 -16.85 9.97
CA GLY A 287 0.36 -16.31 10.71
C GLY A 287 0.74 -15.07 11.51
N ILE A 288 0.09 -14.93 12.67
CA ILE A 288 0.32 -13.83 13.61
C ILE A 288 1.30 -14.31 14.69
N TYR A 289 2.43 -13.62 14.83
CA TYR A 289 3.44 -13.88 15.86
C TYR A 289 3.16 -13.02 17.10
N TRP A 290 2.32 -13.52 18.00
CA TRP A 290 1.82 -12.77 19.17
C TRP A 290 2.95 -12.31 20.11
N GLU A 291 4.00 -13.13 20.25
CA GLU A 291 5.23 -12.86 20.99
C GLU A 291 6.11 -11.76 20.37
N LYS A 292 5.77 -11.27 19.18
CA LYS A 292 6.42 -10.12 18.53
C LYS A 292 5.54 -8.85 18.59
N LEU A 293 4.29 -8.95 19.09
CA LEU A 293 3.38 -7.81 19.16
C LEU A 293 3.42 -7.17 20.55
N SER A 294 3.89 -5.92 20.60
CA SER A 294 3.93 -5.14 21.83
C SER A 294 2.51 -4.85 22.40
N PRO A 295 2.39 -4.63 23.72
CA PRO A 295 1.16 -4.15 24.33
C PRO A 295 0.64 -2.86 23.70
N GLU A 296 1.55 -1.94 23.34
CA GLU A 296 1.24 -0.65 22.74
C GLU A 296 0.61 -0.85 21.35
N LYS A 297 1.14 -1.79 20.54
CA LYS A 297 0.61 -2.09 19.20
C LYS A 297 -0.79 -2.68 19.28
N LEU A 298 -1.00 -3.63 20.18
CA LEU A 298 -2.32 -4.20 20.48
C LEU A 298 -3.28 -3.12 21.02
N GLY A 299 -2.74 -2.10 21.70
CA GLY A 299 -3.42 -0.88 22.13
C GLY A 299 -3.91 -0.01 20.95
N GLN A 300 -3.18 0.06 19.85
CA GLN A 300 -3.56 0.83 18.66
C GLN A 300 -4.50 0.07 17.71
N ILE A 301 -4.42 -1.26 17.69
CA ILE A 301 -5.03 -2.09 16.67
C ILE A 301 -6.17 -2.92 17.23
N ARG A 302 -7.38 -2.34 17.23
CA ARG A 302 -8.60 -2.93 17.82
C ARG A 302 -8.86 -4.37 17.39
N ILE A 303 -8.79 -4.68 16.09
CA ILE A 303 -9.12 -6.02 15.59
C ILE A 303 -8.18 -7.10 16.15
N PHE A 304 -6.89 -6.78 16.35
CA PHE A 304 -5.93 -7.73 16.90
C PHE A 304 -6.16 -7.96 18.38
N ARG A 305 -6.59 -6.93 19.12
CA ARG A 305 -7.00 -7.10 20.52
C ARG A 305 -8.23 -7.99 20.64
N GLU A 306 -9.22 -7.79 19.79
CA GLU A 306 -10.44 -8.60 19.75
C GLU A 306 -10.12 -10.04 19.36
N LEU A 307 -9.29 -10.23 18.33
CA LEU A 307 -8.82 -11.53 17.88
C LEU A 307 -8.02 -12.26 18.97
N LYS A 308 -7.07 -11.58 19.63
CA LYS A 308 -6.28 -12.15 20.73
C LYS A 308 -7.20 -12.66 21.83
N LYS A 309 -8.12 -11.81 22.31
CA LYS A 309 -9.10 -12.18 23.36
C LYS A 309 -9.99 -13.34 22.95
N ARG A 310 -10.37 -13.41 21.66
CA ARG A 310 -11.18 -14.50 21.12
C ARG A 310 -10.40 -15.82 21.17
N ILE A 311 -9.18 -15.85 20.66
CA ILE A 311 -8.33 -17.06 20.67
C ILE A 311 -8.06 -17.51 22.11
N GLU A 312 -7.75 -16.59 23.02
CA GLU A 312 -7.50 -16.91 24.43
C GLU A 312 -8.74 -17.52 25.10
N ARG A 313 -9.94 -17.05 24.74
CA ARG A 313 -11.21 -17.61 25.24
C ARG A 313 -11.48 -19.00 24.65
N GLU A 314 -11.28 -19.18 23.35
CA GLU A 314 -11.56 -20.44 22.65
C GLU A 314 -10.58 -21.55 23.04
N THR A 315 -9.31 -21.20 23.24
CA THR A 315 -8.25 -22.17 23.57
C THR A 315 -8.07 -22.37 25.08
N GLY A 316 -8.57 -21.46 25.91
CA GLY A 316 -8.31 -21.44 27.35
C GLY A 316 -6.88 -21.05 27.73
N HIS A 317 -6.02 -20.71 26.77
CA HIS A 317 -4.62 -20.38 26.99
C HIS A 317 -4.33 -18.91 26.70
N LYS A 318 -3.55 -18.27 27.57
CA LYS A 318 -3.11 -16.89 27.36
C LYS A 318 -2.05 -16.83 26.26
N LEU A 319 -2.24 -15.97 25.27
CA LEU A 319 -1.29 -15.81 24.18
C LEU A 319 -0.10 -14.94 24.64
N PRO A 320 1.12 -15.24 24.18
CA PRO A 320 2.28 -14.42 24.51
C PRO A 320 2.12 -13.00 23.97
N THR A 321 2.82 -12.05 24.58
CA THR A 321 2.87 -10.66 24.13
C THR A 321 4.35 -10.30 23.98
N GLY A 322 4.67 -9.57 22.93
CA GLY A 322 6.04 -9.11 22.70
C GLY A 322 6.49 -8.03 23.68
N PRO A 323 7.77 -7.64 23.59
CA PRO A 323 8.33 -6.59 24.42
C PRO A 323 7.62 -5.25 24.16
N SER A 324 7.65 -4.36 25.16
CA SER A 324 7.15 -2.99 25.01
C SER A 324 7.94 -2.26 23.93
N GLU A 325 7.26 -1.43 23.14
CA GLU A 325 7.90 -0.63 22.10
C GLU A 325 7.43 0.83 22.15
N LYS A 326 8.34 1.74 21.81
CA LYS A 326 7.98 3.16 21.64
C LYS A 326 7.37 3.36 20.27
N LEU A 327 6.04 3.42 20.22
CA LEU A 327 5.33 3.70 18.98
C LEU A 327 5.46 5.17 18.55
N PRO A 328 5.53 5.46 17.24
CA PRO A 328 5.36 6.82 16.77
C PRO A 328 3.96 7.34 17.20
N PRO A 329 3.83 8.63 17.53
CA PRO A 329 2.56 9.23 17.90
C PRO A 329 1.55 9.04 16.76
N THR A 330 0.48 8.31 17.08
CA THR A 330 -0.70 8.22 16.23
C THR A 330 -1.43 9.55 16.27
N ALA A 331 -1.68 10.17 15.12
CA ALA A 331 -2.63 11.28 15.04
C ALA A 331 -3.95 10.85 15.69
N GLN A 332 -4.36 11.56 16.75
CA GLN A 332 -5.55 11.24 17.53
C GLN A 332 -6.80 11.34 16.64
N GLN A 333 -7.70 10.35 16.75
CA GLN A 333 -9.06 10.53 16.27
C GLN A 333 -9.73 11.56 17.18
N LYS A 334 -9.90 12.81 16.71
CA LYS A 334 -10.98 13.63 17.25
C LYS A 334 -12.28 12.89 16.94
N ARG A 335 -12.99 12.48 17.99
CA ARG A 335 -14.28 11.80 17.92
C ARG A 335 -15.32 12.68 17.24
#